data_AF-A0A4V1UV78-F1
#
_entry.id   AF-A0A4V1UV78-F1
#
_cell.length_a   1.000
_cell.length_b   1.000
_cell.length_c   1.000
_cell.angle_alpha   90.00
_cell.angle_beta   90.00
_cell.angle_gamma   90.00
#
_symmetry.space_group_name_H-M   'P 1'
#
loop_
_entity.id
_entity.type
_entity.pdbx_description
1 polymer ?
#
loop_
_entity_poly.entity_id
_entity_poly.type
_entity_poly.pdbx_seq_one_letter_code
_entity_poly.pdbx_strand_id
1 'polypeptide(L)'
;MIAELGVTEQGAPRGQTKATWLAQALLNDIPERYSRVRLVTYFCRDKSSMGESNYRFDSSPASLATFRQVANSPLYGWNLG
;
A
#
# COMPACT_ATOMS: atom_id res chain seq x y z
N MET A 1 -15.69 -1.90 1.94
CA MET A 1 -14.62 -1.82 0.91
C MET A 1 -13.89 -0.50 1.11
N ILE A 2 -12.58 -0.48 0.88
CA ILE A 2 -11.82 0.75 0.69
C ILE A 2 -11.59 0.90 -0.82
N ALA A 3 -12.25 1.88 -1.42
CA ALA A 3 -12.27 2.05 -2.89
C ALA A 3 -10.95 2.59 -3.45
N GLU A 4 -10.23 3.40 -2.67
CA GLU A 4 -8.91 3.89 -3.01
C GLU A 4 -8.05 3.95 -1.75
N LEU A 5 -6.86 3.36 -1.82
CA LEU A 5 -5.80 3.46 -0.81
C LEU A 5 -4.51 3.82 -1.53
N GLY A 6 -3.73 4.74 -0.99
CA GLY A 6 -2.43 5.09 -1.55
C GLY A 6 -1.57 5.87 -0.57
N VAL A 7 -0.26 5.77 -0.73
CA VAL A 7 0.72 6.61 -0.04
C VAL A 7 1.88 6.87 -1.00
N THR A 8 2.47 8.04 -0.90
CA THR A 8 3.64 8.44 -1.69
C THR A 8 4.91 8.22 -0.86
N GLU A 9 6.09 8.24 -1.47
CA GLU A 9 7.36 8.09 -0.72
C GLU A 9 7.55 9.23 0.30
N GLN A 10 7.03 10.42 0.03
CA GLN A 10 7.09 11.60 0.90
C GLN A 10 5.84 11.78 1.79
N GLY A 11 4.78 11.01 1.53
CA GLY A 11 3.48 11.14 2.19
C GLY A 11 3.26 10.16 3.34
N ALA A 12 4.25 9.31 3.63
CA ALA A 12 4.19 8.44 4.80
C ALA A 12 4.21 9.28 6.10
N PRO A 13 3.52 8.86 7.17
CA PRO A 13 3.56 9.54 8.46
C PRO A 13 4.98 9.73 8.97
N ARG A 14 5.21 10.79 9.76
CA ARG A 14 6.53 11.08 10.34
C ARG A 14 7.11 9.85 11.05
N GLY A 15 8.34 9.49 10.69
CA GLY A 15 9.03 8.32 11.23
C GLY A 15 8.72 7.00 10.50
N GLN A 16 7.93 7.04 9.43
CA GLN A 16 7.66 5.90 8.57
C GLN A 16 8.17 6.14 7.15
N THR A 17 8.49 5.06 6.45
CA THR A 17 8.64 5.04 4.99
C THR A 17 7.34 4.53 4.35
N LYS A 18 7.19 4.71 3.04
CA LYS A 18 6.09 4.08 2.29
C LYS A 18 6.05 2.56 2.49
N ALA A 19 7.22 1.90 2.48
CA ALA A 19 7.33 0.47 2.72
C ALA A 19 6.77 0.08 4.10
N THR A 20 7.23 0.72 5.18
CA THR A 20 6.71 0.41 6.53
C THR A 20 5.22 0.73 6.67
N TRP A 21 4.76 1.80 6.03
CA TRP A 21 3.35 2.17 6.03
C TRP A 21 2.48 1.14 5.30
N LEU A 22 2.92 0.64 4.14
CA LEU A 22 2.19 -0.39 3.39
C LEU A 22 2.00 -1.65 4.24
N ALA A 23 3.06 -2.12 4.91
CA ALA A 23 2.97 -3.27 5.79
C ALA A 23 2.00 -3.00 6.96
N GLN A 24 2.15 -1.87 7.66
CA GLN A 24 1.32 -1.54 8.82
C GLN A 24 -0.16 -1.39 8.43
N ALA A 25 -0.45 -0.62 7.38
CA ALA A 25 -1.82 -0.34 6.97
C ALA A 25 -2.56 -1.61 6.53
N LEU A 26 -1.91 -2.44 5.69
CA LEU A 26 -2.55 -3.57 5.04
C LEU A 26 -2.53 -4.85 5.90
N LEU A 27 -1.49 -5.09 6.70
CA LEU A 27 -1.40 -6.32 7.51
C LEU A 27 -1.97 -6.16 8.92
N ASN A 28 -2.00 -4.94 9.47
CA ASN A 28 -2.40 -4.70 10.85
C ASN A 28 -3.61 -3.77 10.94
N ASP A 29 -3.48 -2.51 10.53
CA ASP A 29 -4.51 -1.49 10.83
C ASP A 29 -5.86 -1.81 10.17
N ILE A 30 -5.87 -2.18 8.89
CA ILE A 30 -7.11 -2.53 8.18
C ILE A 30 -7.74 -3.81 8.75
N PRO A 31 -7.03 -4.94 8.86
CA PRO A 31 -7.59 -6.16 9.45
C PRO A 31 -8.10 -5.99 10.89
N GLU A 32 -7.36 -5.28 11.74
CA GLU A 32 -7.68 -5.15 13.17
C GLU A 32 -8.77 -4.11 13.44
N ARG A 33 -8.66 -2.92 12.85
CA ARG A 33 -9.54 -1.79 13.18
C ARG A 33 -10.78 -1.72 12.30
N TYR A 34 -10.71 -2.30 11.11
CA TYR A 34 -11.77 -2.25 10.11
C TYR A 34 -12.20 -3.67 9.69
N SER A 35 -12.51 -4.51 10.68
CA SER A 35 -12.83 -5.95 10.51
C SER A 35 -14.02 -6.27 9.58
N ARG A 36 -14.79 -5.26 9.15
CA ARG A 36 -15.87 -5.38 8.15
C ARG A 36 -15.41 -5.11 6.72
N VAL A 37 -14.19 -4.60 6.52
CA VAL A 37 -13.60 -4.42 5.19
C VAL A 37 -13.21 -5.80 4.64
N ARG A 38 -13.64 -6.07 3.41
CA ARG A 38 -13.39 -7.32 2.69
C ARG A 38 -12.57 -7.13 1.40
N LEU A 39 -12.37 -5.87 1.01
CA LEU A 39 -11.70 -5.50 -0.24
C LEU A 39 -11.06 -4.12 -0.07
N VAL A 40 -9.82 -4.02 -0.53
CA VAL A 40 -9.02 -2.79 -0.61
C VAL A 40 -8.48 -2.68 -2.02
N THR A 41 -8.71 -1.54 -2.66
CA THR A 41 -8.16 -1.24 -3.98
C THR A 41 -7.05 -0.22 -3.84
N TYR A 42 -5.85 -0.56 -4.30
CA TYR A 42 -4.69 0.34 -4.25
C TYR A 42 -4.65 1.26 -5.47
N PHE A 43 -4.55 2.57 -5.24
CA PHE A 43 -4.41 3.55 -6.30
C PHE A 43 -2.97 3.55 -6.83
N CYS A 44 -2.76 2.88 -7.97
CA CYS A 44 -1.43 2.75 -8.59
C CYS A 44 -1.31 3.64 -9.84
N ARG A 45 -0.92 4.90 -9.66
CA ARG A 45 -0.63 5.84 -10.75
C ARG A 45 0.55 6.74 -10.40
N ASP A 46 1.36 7.02 -11.41
CA ASP A 46 2.28 8.16 -11.36
C ASP A 46 1.59 9.36 -12.00
N LYS A 47 1.44 10.44 -11.23
CA LYS A 47 0.81 11.70 -11.66
C LYS A 47 1.80 12.88 -11.63
N SER A 48 3.11 12.61 -11.54
CA SER A 48 4.16 13.63 -11.54
C SER A 48 4.10 14.57 -12.76
N SER A 49 3.76 14.05 -13.94
CA SER A 49 3.56 14.87 -15.15
C SER A 49 2.34 15.81 -15.09
N MET A 50 1.46 15.62 -14.12
CA MET A 50 0.26 16.44 -13.88
C MET A 50 0.44 17.40 -12.70
N GLY A 51 1.66 17.53 -12.16
CA GLY A 51 1.94 18.36 -10.98
C GLY A 51 1.52 17.72 -9.65
N GLU A 52 1.24 16.42 -9.62
CA GLU A 52 0.85 15.68 -8.42
C GLU A 52 1.92 14.62 -8.08
N SER A 53 1.68 13.82 -7.04
CA SER A 53 2.65 12.83 -6.55
C SER A 53 2.61 11.49 -7.30
N ASN A 54 3.67 10.70 -7.13
CA ASN A 54 3.72 9.31 -7.58
C ASN A 54 3.19 8.37 -6.50
N TYR A 55 2.08 7.68 -6.78
CA TYR A 55 1.43 6.73 -5.88
C TYR A 55 1.76 5.28 -6.19
N ARG A 56 2.47 4.97 -7.29
CA ARG A 56 2.72 3.57 -7.69
C ARG A 56 3.38 2.78 -6.56
N PHE A 57 2.91 1.57 -6.28
CA PHE A 57 3.48 0.73 -5.20
C PHE A 57 4.93 0.34 -5.48
N ASP A 58 5.37 0.39 -6.73
CA ASP A 58 6.73 0.07 -7.20
C ASP A 58 7.59 1.33 -7.43
N SER A 59 7.26 2.43 -6.75
CA SER A 59 8.03 3.69 -6.79
C SER A 59 9.45 3.56 -6.23
N SER A 60 9.74 2.51 -5.47
CA SER A 60 11.09 2.16 -4.99
C SER A 60 11.22 0.64 -4.80
N PRO A 61 12.46 0.10 -4.76
CA PRO A 61 12.68 -1.32 -4.49
C PRO A 61 12.07 -1.79 -3.16
N ALA A 62 12.15 -0.96 -2.11
CA ALA A 62 11.58 -1.26 -0.81
C ALA A 62 10.04 -1.32 -0.86
N SER A 63 9.40 -0.34 -1.50
CA SER A 63 7.94 -0.31 -1.66
C SER A 63 7.43 -1.51 -2.47
N LEU A 64 8.11 -1.88 -3.55
CA LEU A 64 7.77 -3.06 -4.35
C LEU A 64 7.91 -4.36 -3.54
N ALA A 65 9.03 -4.53 -2.82
CA ALA A 65 9.28 -5.71 -2.02
C ALA A 65 8.21 -5.90 -0.93
N THR A 66 7.87 -4.82 -0.21
CA THR A 66 6.81 -4.87 0.81
C THR A 66 5.44 -5.10 0.18
N PHE A 67 5.12 -4.48 -0.95
CA PHE A 67 3.84 -4.72 -1.62
C PHE A 67 3.67 -6.20 -2.02
N ARG A 68 4.72 -6.82 -2.56
CA ARG A 68 4.74 -8.27 -2.84
C ARG A 68 4.54 -9.10 -1.58
N GLN A 69 5.23 -8.77 -0.49
CA GLN A 69 5.04 -9.45 0.80
C GLN A 69 3.60 -9.37 1.29
N VAL A 70 2.97 -8.18 1.22
CA VAL A 70 1.58 -7.99 1.64
C VAL A 70 0.63 -8.79 0.75
N ALA A 71 0.77 -8.68 -0.57
CA ALA A 71 -0.06 -9.39 -1.53
C ALA A 71 0.01 -10.92 -1.35
N ASN A 72 1.18 -11.43 -0.99
CA ASN A 72 1.41 -12.86 -0.72
C ASN A 72 1.03 -13.30 0.69
N SER A 73 0.59 -12.39 1.57
CA SER A 73 0.13 -12.78 2.89
C SER A 73 -1.18 -13.59 2.80
N PRO A 74 -1.46 -14.47 3.77
CA PRO A 74 -2.73 -15.22 3.83
C PRO A 74 -3.98 -14.32 3.87
N LEU A 75 -3.83 -13.04 4.21
CA LEU A 75 -4.93 -12.07 4.24
C LEU A 75 -5.42 -11.67 2.85
N TYR A 76 -4.52 -11.64 1.86
CA TYR A 76 -4.80 -11.19 0.50
C TYR A 76 -4.70 -12.31 -0.52
N GLY A 77 -3.83 -13.30 -0.31
CA GLY A 77 -3.83 -14.56 -1.04
C GLY A 77 -3.52 -14.46 -2.53
N TRP A 78 -2.78 -13.43 -2.97
CA TRP A 78 -2.54 -13.19 -4.40
C TRP A 78 -1.51 -14.14 -5.03
N ASN A 79 -0.67 -14.82 -4.23
CA ASN A 79 0.32 -15.80 -4.71
C ASN A 79 1.16 -15.31 -5.90
N LEU A 80 1.65 -14.08 -5.83
CA LEU A 80 2.55 -13.49 -6.81
C LEU A 80 3.94 -14.17 -6.69
N GLY A 81 4.29 -14.95 -7.71
CA GLY A 81 5.62 -15.56 -7.88
C GLY A 81 6.73 -14.58 -8.22
#